data_AF-A0A4R0D8D2-F1
#
_entry.id   AF-A0A4R0D8D2-F1
#
_cell.length_a   1.000
_cell.length_b   1.000
_cell.length_c   1.000
_cell.angle_alpha   90.00
_cell.angle_beta   90.00
_cell.angle_gamma   90.00
#
_symmetry.space_group_name_H-M   'P 1'
#
loop_
_entity.id
_entity.type
_entity.pdbx_description
1 polymer ?
#
loop_
_entity_poly.entity_id
_entity_poly.type
_entity_poly.pdbx_seq_one_letter_code
_entity_poly.pdbx_strand_id
1 'polypeptide(L)'
;MPLLIDHIDAIARKKGRGVLFVVFDSFDIGQYEDFPERKKLIKWLEDNHIDYCKCAPIASENGFESYNGQLYLDVCYDENDPVYIKLRDYLENPDGSPRIPGIAFWYLPLEVAMQNKHHDEPGFWEKWAEDF
;
A
#
# COMPACT_ATOMS: atom_id res chain seq x y z
N MET A 1 11.13 16.18 12.14
CA MET A 1 10.84 16.20 10.70
C MET A 1 9.61 15.35 10.48
N PRO A 2 8.54 15.85 9.85
CA PRO A 2 7.43 15.00 9.45
C PRO A 2 7.94 13.89 8.54
N LEU A 3 7.47 12.66 8.76
CA LEU A 3 7.81 11.53 7.90
C LEU A 3 7.00 11.70 6.61
N LEU A 4 7.68 11.97 5.50
CA LEU A 4 7.02 11.99 4.20
C LEU A 4 6.80 10.54 3.75
N ILE A 5 5.54 10.13 3.66
CA ILE A 5 5.15 8.83 3.11
C ILE A 5 4.64 9.05 1.68
N ASP A 6 5.03 8.16 0.77
CA ASP A 6 4.54 8.21 -0.60
C ASP A 6 3.15 7.56 -0.68
N HIS A 7 2.28 8.12 -1.53
CA HIS A 7 1.05 7.45 -1.94
C HIS A 7 1.36 6.21 -2.77
N ILE A 8 0.54 5.16 -2.63
CA ILE A 8 0.77 3.88 -3.32
C ILE A 8 0.79 4.02 -4.85
N ASP A 9 -0.01 4.92 -5.41
CA ASP A 9 -0.02 5.23 -6.84
C ASP A 9 1.26 5.99 -7.27
N ALA A 10 1.78 6.88 -6.43
CA ALA A 10 3.08 7.51 -6.68
C ALA A 10 4.22 6.47 -6.65
N ILE A 11 4.18 5.50 -5.72
CA ILE A 11 5.15 4.39 -5.68
C ILE A 11 5.08 3.58 -6.98
N ALA A 12 3.88 3.23 -7.45
CA ALA A 12 3.68 2.51 -8.71
C ALA A 12 4.28 3.26 -9.91
N ARG A 13 4.02 4.56 -10.03
CA ARG A 13 4.59 5.42 -11.09
C ARG A 13 6.12 5.48 -11.01
N LYS A 14 6.70 5.66 -9.80
CA LYS A 14 8.16 5.68 -9.59
C LYS A 14 8.82 4.35 -9.97
N LYS A 15 8.17 3.22 -9.68
CA LYS A 15 8.67 1.88 -10.00
C LYS A 15 8.41 1.49 -11.46
N GLY A 16 7.49 2.17 -12.16
CA GLY A 16 7.11 1.86 -13.53
C GLY A 16 6.41 0.51 -13.68
N ARG A 17 5.72 0.04 -12.64
CA ARG A 17 5.03 -1.26 -12.60
C ARG A 17 3.82 -1.21 -11.66
N GLY A 18 2.94 -2.20 -11.81
CA GLY A 18 1.91 -2.45 -10.79
C GLY A 18 2.54 -2.84 -9.45
N VAL A 19 1.85 -2.52 -8.36
CA VAL A 19 2.36 -2.67 -6.99
C VAL A 19 1.39 -3.42 -6.09
N LEU A 20 1.96 -4.07 -5.09
CA LEU A 20 1.23 -4.82 -4.08
C LEU A 20 1.26 -4.06 -2.76
N PHE A 21 0.13 -4.03 -2.07
CA PHE A 21 0.02 -3.37 -0.78
C PHE A 21 -1.03 -4.03 0.10
N VAL A 22 -0.93 -3.79 1.40
CA VAL A 22 -1.93 -4.22 2.38
C VAL A 22 -2.56 -3.01 3.05
N VAL A 23 -3.86 -3.13 3.30
CA VAL A 23 -4.63 -2.20 4.14
C VAL A 23 -5.13 -2.94 5.37
N PHE A 24 -5.30 -2.20 6.45
CA PHE A 24 -5.73 -2.73 7.72
C PHE A 24 -7.09 -2.14 8.06
N ASP A 25 -8.10 -2.99 8.18
CA ASP A 25 -9.42 -2.59 8.66
C ASP A 25 -9.35 -2.46 10.19
N SER A 26 -8.98 -1.27 10.66
CA SER A 26 -9.20 -0.89 12.05
C SER A 26 -10.56 -0.20 12.16
N PHE A 27 -11.48 -0.74 12.96
CA PHE A 27 -12.69 0.00 13.34
C PHE A 27 -12.38 1.30 14.11
N ASP A 28 -11.17 1.40 14.68
CA ASP A 28 -10.66 2.59 15.37
C ASP A 28 -9.45 3.19 14.64
N ILE A 29 -9.68 4.31 13.93
CA ILE A 29 -8.65 5.08 13.23
C ILE A 29 -7.49 5.40 14.19
N GLY A 30 -6.25 5.13 13.75
CA GLY A 30 -5.05 5.51 14.49
C GLY A 30 -4.53 4.48 15.50
N GLN A 31 -5.20 3.33 15.67
CA GLN A 31 -4.71 2.23 16.50
C GLN A 31 -4.00 1.12 15.71
N TYR A 32 -3.65 1.37 14.45
CA TYR A 32 -2.95 0.39 13.61
C TYR A 32 -1.63 -0.09 14.22
N GLU A 33 -0.97 0.73 15.04
CA GLU A 33 0.27 0.34 15.73
C GLU A 33 0.06 -0.76 16.75
N ASP A 34 -1.14 -0.84 17.33
CA ASP A 34 -1.50 -1.85 18.32
C ASP A 34 -2.12 -3.09 17.69
N PHE A 35 -2.44 -3.05 16.39
CA PHE A 35 -3.07 -4.15 15.69
C PHE A 35 -2.14 -5.39 15.67
N PRO A 36 -2.48 -6.48 16.40
CA PRO A 36 -1.59 -7.63 16.56
C PRO A 36 -1.27 -8.30 15.23
N GLU A 37 -2.24 -8.35 14.32
CA GLU A 37 -2.14 -8.96 13.00
C GLU A 37 -1.17 -8.18 12.11
N ARG A 38 -1.11 -6.84 12.23
CA ARG A 38 -0.10 -6.02 11.56
C ARG A 38 1.31 -6.31 12.08
N LYS A 39 1.49 -6.44 13.40
CA LYS A 39 2.79 -6.80 14.00
C LYS A 39 3.25 -8.19 13.52
N LYS A 40 2.33 -9.16 13.49
CA LYS A 40 2.58 -10.51 12.99
C LYS A 40 2.96 -10.49 11.50
N LEU A 41 2.25 -9.72 10.67
CA LEU A 41 2.56 -9.58 9.25
C LEU A 41 3.94 -8.97 9.03
N ILE A 42 4.27 -7.85 9.71
CA ILE A 42 5.60 -7.23 9.60
C ILE A 42 6.70 -8.23 9.96
N LYS A 43 6.56 -8.92 11.09
CA LYS A 43 7.52 -9.95 11.49
C LYS A 43 7.64 -11.05 10.44
N TRP A 44 6.52 -11.49 9.88
CA TRP A 44 6.54 -12.50 8.82
C TRP A 44 7.24 -12.00 7.55
N LEU A 45 7.03 -10.74 7.14
CA LEU A 45 7.73 -10.15 6.00
C LEU A 45 9.25 -10.12 6.25
N GLU A 46 9.68 -9.69 7.44
CA GLU A 46 11.08 -9.66 7.87
C GLU A 46 11.71 -11.07 7.86
N ASP A 47 11.03 -12.06 8.47
CA ASP A 47 11.49 -13.45 8.54
C ASP A 47 11.58 -14.11 7.16
N ASN A 48 10.85 -13.59 6.16
CA ASN A 48 10.83 -14.08 4.79
C ASN A 48 11.61 -13.20 3.80
N HIS A 49 12.34 -12.20 4.29
CA HIS A 49 13.14 -11.27 3.49
C HIS A 49 12.35 -10.56 2.40
N ILE A 50 11.11 -10.15 2.70
CA ILE A 50 10.28 -9.35 1.81
C ILE A 50 10.36 -7.89 2.25
N ASP A 51 10.91 -7.06 1.37
CA ASP A 51 11.02 -5.62 1.61
C ASP A 51 9.63 -4.95 1.60
N TYR A 52 9.44 -4.01 2.52
CA TYR A 52 8.20 -3.25 2.66
C TYR A 52 8.47 -1.82 3.13
N CYS A 53 7.55 -0.90 2.86
CA CYS A 53 7.57 0.43 3.45
C CYS A 53 6.16 0.95 3.72
N LYS A 54 6.05 1.99 4.56
CA LYS A 54 4.77 2.68 4.78
C LYS A 54 4.34 3.39 3.50
N CYS A 55 3.07 3.30 3.15
CA CYS A 55 2.50 4.06 2.05
C CYS A 55 1.18 4.72 2.46
N ALA A 56 0.83 5.82 1.81
CA ALA A 56 -0.51 6.38 1.89
C ALA A 56 -1.44 5.68 0.88
N PRO A 57 -2.77 5.79 1.06
CA PRO A 57 -3.77 5.41 0.05
C PRO A 57 -3.53 6.09 -1.30
N ILE A 58 -4.30 5.72 -2.33
CA ILE A 58 -4.25 6.40 -3.63
C ILE A 58 -4.53 7.89 -3.42
N ALA A 59 -3.69 8.75 -3.98
CA ALA A 59 -3.85 10.20 -3.84
C ALA A 59 -5.19 10.68 -4.42
N SER A 60 -5.84 11.62 -3.72
CA SER A 60 -7.15 12.16 -4.07
C SER A 60 -7.14 13.68 -3.97
N GLU A 61 -7.65 14.35 -5.00
CA GLU A 61 -7.87 15.80 -5.01
C GLU A 61 -9.10 16.23 -4.22
N ASN A 62 -9.87 15.27 -3.66
CA ASN A 62 -11.04 15.56 -2.84
C ASN A 62 -10.72 15.62 -1.34
N GLY A 63 -9.45 15.44 -0.96
CA GLY A 63 -9.00 15.54 0.42
C GLY A 63 -7.87 14.57 0.75
N PHE A 64 -7.25 14.80 1.91
CA PHE A 64 -6.20 13.94 2.44
C PHE A 64 -6.76 12.88 3.39
N GLU A 65 -6.32 11.64 3.18
CA GLU A 65 -6.53 10.56 4.14
C GLU A 65 -5.31 10.42 5.05
N SER A 66 -5.55 10.35 6.35
CA SER A 66 -4.48 10.05 7.32
C SER A 66 -3.93 8.65 7.12
N TYR A 67 -2.62 8.50 7.28
CA TYR A 67 -2.00 7.18 7.31
C TYR A 67 -2.63 6.28 8.38
N ASN A 68 -3.13 5.11 7.97
CA ASN A 68 -3.78 4.14 8.85
C ASN A 68 -3.08 2.78 8.85
N GLY A 69 -1.76 2.79 8.69
CA GLY A 69 -0.93 1.59 8.88
C GLY A 69 -0.59 0.83 7.61
N GLN A 70 -1.07 1.25 6.44
CA GLN A 70 -0.90 0.60 5.14
C GLN A 70 0.58 0.34 4.80
N LEU A 71 0.86 -0.77 4.12
CA LEU A 71 2.22 -1.14 3.73
C LEU A 71 2.28 -1.47 2.24
N TYR A 72 3.21 -0.83 1.53
CA TYR A 72 3.68 -1.29 0.22
C TYR A 72 4.61 -2.49 0.40
N LEU A 73 4.47 -3.48 -0.47
CA LEU A 73 5.29 -4.69 -0.50
C LEU A 73 6.10 -4.69 -1.81
N ASP A 74 7.44 -4.72 -1.73
CA ASP A 74 8.32 -4.68 -2.91
C ASP A 74 8.46 -6.06 -3.57
N VAL A 75 7.30 -6.59 -3.99
CA VAL A 75 7.18 -7.84 -4.73
C VAL A 75 6.49 -7.54 -6.07
N CYS A 76 6.92 -8.22 -7.14
CA CYS A 76 6.24 -8.12 -8.43
C CYS A 76 4.98 -8.97 -8.42
N TYR A 77 3.89 -8.46 -8.99
CA TYR A 77 2.72 -9.29 -9.26
C TYR A 77 3.05 -10.21 -10.46
N ASP A 78 3.39 -11.46 -10.17
CA ASP A 78 3.68 -12.50 -11.16
C ASP A 78 3.26 -13.86 -10.60
N GLU A 79 2.28 -14.50 -11.22
CA GLU A 79 1.75 -15.80 -10.76
C GLU A 79 2.74 -16.96 -10.85
N ASN A 80 3.90 -16.76 -11.47
CA ASN A 80 4.99 -17.74 -11.53
C ASN A 80 6.15 -17.42 -10.58
N ASP A 81 6.12 -16.24 -9.93
CA ASP A 81 7.17 -15.84 -8.99
C ASP A 81 6.96 -16.55 -7.63
N PRO A 82 7.92 -17.37 -7.17
CA PRO A 82 7.80 -18.09 -5.90
C PRO A 82 7.65 -17.16 -4.68
N VAL A 83 8.18 -15.94 -4.72
CA VAL A 83 8.01 -14.93 -3.65
C VAL A 83 6.58 -14.41 -3.64
N TYR A 84 6.04 -14.09 -4.81
CA TYR A 84 4.64 -13.66 -4.94
C TYR A 84 3.68 -14.76 -4.51
N ILE A 85 3.87 -15.99 -4.99
CA ILE A 85 3.04 -17.15 -4.63
C ILE A 85 3.03 -17.33 -3.10
N LYS A 86 4.21 -17.30 -2.47
CA LYS A 86 4.35 -17.45 -1.02
C LYS A 86 3.66 -16.32 -0.25
N LEU A 87 3.78 -15.08 -0.72
CA LEU A 87 3.12 -13.91 -0.14
C LEU A 87 1.60 -14.01 -0.25
N ARG A 88 1.10 -14.31 -1.45
CA ARG A 88 -0.33 -14.51 -1.73
C ARG A 88 -0.89 -15.63 -0.85
N ASP A 89 -0.27 -16.80 -0.83
CA ASP A 89 -0.75 -17.95 -0.07
C ASP A 89 -0.73 -17.71 1.45
N TYR A 90 0.08 -16.76 1.93
CA TYR A 90 0.06 -16.32 3.33
C TYR A 90 -1.10 -15.37 3.64
N LEU A 91 -1.41 -14.45 2.72
CA LEU A 91 -2.41 -13.39 2.91
C LEU A 91 -3.83 -13.77 2.46
N GLU A 92 -3.97 -14.72 1.54
CA GLU A 92 -5.23 -15.09 0.89
C GLU A 92 -5.48 -16.60 0.97
N ASN A 93 -6.76 -16.95 0.96
CA ASN A 93 -7.22 -18.32 0.74
C ASN A 93 -7.22 -18.64 -0.77
N PRO A 94 -7.30 -19.93 -1.17
CA PRO A 94 -7.34 -20.31 -2.58
C PRO A 94 -8.51 -19.73 -3.39
N ASP A 95 -9.57 -19.27 -2.72
CA ASP A 95 -10.73 -18.60 -3.33
C ASP A 95 -10.55 -17.08 -3.47
N GLY A 96 -9.38 -16.55 -3.10
CA GLY A 96 -9.04 -15.13 -3.12
C GLY A 96 -9.59 -14.34 -1.93
N SER A 97 -10.28 -14.98 -0.99
CA SER A 97 -10.73 -14.29 0.23
C SER A 97 -9.54 -14.02 1.18
N PRO A 98 -9.58 -12.91 1.95
CA PRO A 98 -8.53 -12.64 2.93
C PRO A 98 -8.38 -13.77 3.96
N ARG A 99 -7.14 -14.18 4.22
CA ARG A 99 -6.81 -15.25 5.18
C ARG A 99 -6.66 -14.74 6.60
N ILE A 100 -6.19 -13.50 6.75
CA ILE A 100 -5.94 -12.87 8.05
C ILE A 100 -7.03 -11.82 8.29
N PRO A 101 -7.86 -11.98 9.35
CA PRO A 101 -8.90 -11.02 9.66
C PRO A 101 -8.35 -9.59 9.81
N GLY A 102 -9.03 -8.62 9.19
CA GLY A 102 -8.66 -7.21 9.24
C GLY A 102 -7.45 -6.82 8.40
N ILE A 103 -6.93 -7.72 7.55
CA ILE A 103 -5.93 -7.40 6.53
C ILE A 103 -6.54 -7.67 5.16
N ALA A 104 -6.53 -6.67 4.28
CA ALA A 104 -6.85 -6.87 2.87
C ALA A 104 -5.61 -6.66 2.01
N PHE A 105 -5.40 -7.58 1.07
CA PHE A 105 -4.28 -7.59 0.14
C PHE A 105 -4.75 -7.06 -1.22
N TRP A 106 -4.02 -6.10 -1.78
CA TRP A 106 -4.42 -5.39 -2.97
C TRP A 106 -3.29 -5.32 -4.00
N TYR A 107 -3.70 -5.40 -5.25
CA TYR A 107 -2.87 -5.06 -6.40
C TYR A 107 -3.38 -3.76 -7.02
N LEU A 108 -2.48 -2.78 -7.18
CA LEU A 108 -2.73 -1.56 -7.94
C LEU A 108 -2.05 -1.68 -9.32
N PRO A 109 -2.81 -1.82 -10.42
CA PRO A 109 -2.25 -1.81 -11.76
C PRO A 109 -1.57 -0.47 -12.08
N LEU A 110 -0.50 -0.51 -12.88
CA LEU A 110 0.19 0.71 -13.31
C LEU A 110 -0.76 1.65 -14.05
N GLU A 111 -1.66 1.10 -14.86
CA GLU A 111 -2.62 1.84 -15.67
C GLU A 111 -3.54 2.70 -14.80
N VAL A 112 -3.93 2.18 -13.62
CA VAL A 112 -4.72 2.93 -12.63
C VAL A 112 -3.86 4.01 -11.99
N ALA A 113 -2.64 3.68 -11.57
CA ALA A 113 -1.73 4.66 -10.97
C ALA A 113 -1.38 5.82 -11.92
N MET A 114 -1.34 5.55 -13.22
CA MET A 114 -1.06 6.53 -14.26
C MET A 114 -2.20 7.53 -14.50
N GLN A 115 -3.40 7.28 -13.98
CA GLN A 115 -4.50 8.26 -14.00
C GLN A 115 -4.16 9.51 -13.19
N ASN A 116 -3.31 9.36 -12.16
CA ASN A 116 -2.82 10.43 -11.29
C ASN A 116 -1.44 10.98 -11.72
N LYS A 117 -1.01 10.73 -12.96
CA LYS A 117 0.32 11.19 -13.43
C LYS A 117 0.50 12.71 -13.32
N HIS A 118 -0.57 13.49 -13.47
CA HIS A 118 -0.53 14.95 -13.33
C HIS A 118 -0.19 15.40 -11.90
N HIS A 119 -0.35 14.55 -10.89
CA HIS A 119 0.09 14.85 -9.52
C HIS A 119 1.61 14.96 -9.38
N ASP A 120 2.37 14.43 -10.35
CA ASP A 120 3.83 14.50 -10.36
C ASP A 120 4.36 15.84 -10.92
N GLU A 121 3.47 16.72 -11.41
CA GLU A 121 3.85 18.05 -11.90
C GLU A 121 4.40 18.92 -10.75
N PRO A 122 5.54 19.61 -10.96
CA PRO A 122 6.09 20.49 -9.93
C PRO A 122 5.08 21.55 -9.48
N GLY A 123 4.86 21.65 -8.17
CA GLY A 123 3.93 22.61 -7.60
C GLY A 123 2.46 22.18 -7.63
N PHE A 124 2.13 20.96 -8.06
CA PHE A 124 0.73 20.52 -8.17
C PHE A 124 0.01 20.59 -6.81
N TRP A 125 0.56 19.95 -5.77
CA TRP A 125 -0.06 19.89 -4.45
C TRP A 125 -0.05 21.24 -3.73
N GLU A 126 0.97 22.08 -3.98
CA GLU A 126 1.03 23.45 -3.47
C GLU A 126 -0.11 24.29 -4.05
N LYS A 127 -0.31 24.26 -5.37
CA LYS A 127 -1.43 24.97 -6.04
C LYS A 127 -2.77 24.43 -5.58
N TRP A 128 -2.93 23.12 -5.54
CA TRP A 128 -4.15 22.48 -5.07
C TRP A 128 -4.51 22.92 -3.64
N ALA A 129 -3.51 23.04 -2.75
CA ALA A 129 -3.72 23.48 -1.37
C ALA A 129 -4.06 24.98 -1.24
N GLU A 130 -3.75 25.81 -2.23
CA GLU A 130 -4.16 27.23 -2.27
C GLU A 130 -5.66 27.40 -2.58
N ASP A 131 -6.27 26.42 -3.24
CA ASP A 131 -7.67 26.44 -3.66
C ASP A 131 -8.66 25.94 -2.58
N PHE A 132 -8.18 25.60 -1.37
CA PHE A 132 -8.96 25.07 -0.24
C PHE A 132 -9.06 26.02 0.97
#